data_AF-A0A2E3F9P9-F1
#
_entry.id   AF-A0A2E3F9P9-F1
#
_cell.length_a   1.000
_cell.length_b   1.000
_cell.length_c   1.000
_cell.angle_alpha   90.00
_cell.angle_beta   90.00
_cell.angle_gamma   90.00
#
_symmetry.space_group_name_H-M   'P 1'
#
loop_
_entity.id
_entity.type
_entity.pdbx_description
1 polymer ?
#
loop_
_entity_poly.entity_id
_entity_poly.type
_entity_poly.pdbx_seq_one_letter_code
_entity_poly.pdbx_strand_id
1 'polypeptide(L)'
;MDRIDTDTIVLAACADQGAWLLEGEDHINALLQGQGGYPVPVRRIRFADAEALAEYLLPRGQDISALWTIHGNVLARLQQAGELHDLTPPETKA
;
A
#
# COMPACT_ATOMS: atom_id res chain seq x y z
N MET A 1 6.55 20.40 4.29
CA MET A 1 5.85 19.35 5.05
C MET A 1 4.74 18.90 4.15
N ASP A 2 5.01 17.91 3.29
CA ASP A 2 4.02 17.40 2.35
C ASP A 2 2.88 16.78 3.16
N ARG A 3 1.69 17.34 2.95
CA ARG A 3 0.48 16.93 3.64
C ARG A 3 0.11 15.57 3.05
N ILE A 4 0.30 14.50 3.82
CA ILE A 4 -0.22 13.18 3.44
C ILE A 4 -1.73 13.34 3.26
N ASP A 5 -2.18 13.23 2.00
CA ASP A 5 -3.59 13.26 1.63
C ASP A 5 -4.28 12.11 2.36
N THR A 6 -5.03 12.44 3.41
CA THR A 6 -5.72 11.49 4.30
C THR A 6 -6.85 10.72 3.58
N ASP A 7 -7.02 10.96 2.29
CA ASP A 7 -8.04 10.39 1.41
C ASP A 7 -7.49 9.31 0.46
N THR A 8 -6.33 8.70 0.77
CA THR A 8 -5.74 7.68 -0.12
C THR A 8 -5.36 6.42 0.63
N ILE A 9 -5.55 5.26 -0.02
CA ILE A 9 -4.91 4.00 0.39
C ILE A 9 -3.72 3.75 -0.54
N VAL A 10 -2.55 3.49 0.07
CA VAL A 10 -1.33 3.13 -0.64
C VAL A 10 -0.86 1.75 -0.18
N LEU A 11 -0.63 0.86 -1.15
CA LEU A 11 -0.12 -0.49 -0.93
C LEU A 11 1.31 -0.59 -1.46
N ALA A 12 2.20 -1.23 -0.72
CA ALA A 12 3.44 -1.78 -1.24
C ALA A 12 3.17 -3.21 -1.73
N ALA A 13 3.68 -3.59 -2.90
CA ALA A 13 3.64 -4.97 -3.36
C ALA A 13 5.02 -5.43 -3.80
N CYS A 14 5.42 -6.61 -3.34
CA CYS A 14 6.63 -7.30 -3.77
C CYS A 14 6.19 -8.60 -4.45
N ALA A 15 6.62 -8.81 -5.70
CA ALA A 15 6.10 -9.86 -6.58
C ALA A 15 6.08 -11.26 -5.94
N ASP A 16 7.08 -11.57 -5.11
CA ASP A 16 7.26 -12.88 -4.49
C ASP A 16 6.74 -12.97 -3.03
N GLN A 17 6.45 -11.83 -2.40
CA GLN A 17 6.27 -11.75 -0.93
C GLN A 17 4.89 -11.24 -0.50
N GLY A 18 4.11 -10.67 -1.43
CA GLY A 18 2.74 -10.20 -1.16
C GLY A 18 2.60 -8.69 -1.23
N ALA A 19 1.57 -8.16 -0.55
CA ALA A 19 1.34 -6.73 -0.47
C ALA A 19 1.06 -6.29 0.97
N TRP A 20 1.45 -5.07 1.29
CA TRP A 20 1.31 -4.45 2.61
C TRP A 20 0.69 -3.07 2.48
N LEU A 21 -0.07 -2.67 3.49
CA LEU A 21 -0.60 -1.32 3.62
C LEU A 21 0.52 -0.36 4.06
N LEU A 22 0.80 0.65 3.24
CA LEU A 22 1.70 1.75 3.60
C LEU A 22 0.94 2.92 4.21
N GLU A 23 -0.23 3.24 3.66
CA GLU A 23 -1.06 4.38 4.06
C GLU A 23 -2.54 4.02 3.96
N GLY A 24 -3.35 4.61 4.84
CA GLY A 24 -4.80 4.42 4.88
C GLY A 24 -5.29 3.45 5.96
N GLU A 25 -4.54 3.27 7.05
CA GLU A 25 -4.97 2.47 8.21
C GLU A 25 -6.33 2.91 8.76
N ASP A 26 -6.62 4.21 8.79
CA ASP A 26 -7.91 4.75 9.23
C ASP A 26 -9.08 4.25 8.35
N HIS A 27 -8.89 4.17 7.03
CA HIS A 27 -9.91 3.67 6.10
C HIS A 27 -10.15 2.17 6.29
N ILE A 28 -9.08 1.40 6.49
CA ILE A 28 -9.20 -0.04 6.78
C ILE A 28 -9.90 -0.25 8.12
N ASN A 29 -9.56 0.53 9.13
CA ASN A 29 -10.19 0.45 10.44
C ASN A 29 -11.68 0.82 10.37
N ALA A 30 -12.03 1.87 9.61
CA ALA A 30 -13.42 2.27 9.38
C ALA A 30 -14.22 1.16 8.68
N LEU A 31 -13.66 0.54 7.64
CA LEU A 31 -14.25 -0.64 6.98
C LEU A 31 -14.49 -1.81 7.94
N LEU A 32 -13.51 -2.12 8.80
CA LEU A 32 -13.64 -3.18 9.80
C LEU A 32 -14.74 -2.89 10.83
N GLN A 33 -15.00 -1.63 11.12
CA GLN A 33 -16.09 -1.18 11.99
C GLN A 33 -17.44 -1.06 11.26
N GLY A 34 -17.48 -1.38 9.96
CA GLY A 34 -18.67 -1.24 9.11
C GLY A 34 -19.06 0.22 8.87
N GLN A 35 -18.12 1.15 9.03
CA GLN A 35 -18.32 2.58 8.86
C GLN A 35 -17.61 3.06 7.59
N GLY A 36 -18.39 3.45 6.58
CA GLY A 36 -17.86 4.04 5.35
C GLY A 36 -17.36 3.04 4.32
N GLY A 37 -16.57 3.55 3.38
CA GLY A 37 -15.93 2.80 2.31
C GLY A 37 -14.42 3.09 2.27
N TYR A 38 -13.73 2.58 1.27
CA TYR A 38 -12.35 2.96 0.99
C TYR A 38 -12.29 3.95 -0.17
N PRO A 39 -11.29 4.85 -0.19
CA PRO A 39 -11.06 5.73 -1.32
C PRO A 39 -10.64 4.93 -2.55
N VAL A 40 -11.16 5.36 -3.71
CA VAL A 40 -10.79 4.82 -5.02
C VAL A 40 -10.18 5.93 -5.89
N PRO A 41 -9.11 5.63 -6.66
CA PRO A 41 -8.43 4.34 -6.76
C PRO A 41 -7.48 4.06 -5.58
N VAL A 42 -7.35 2.79 -5.21
CA VAL A 42 -6.29 2.29 -4.34
C VAL A 42 -4.98 2.31 -5.12
N ARG A 43 -3.94 2.91 -4.57
CA ARG A 43 -2.63 3.03 -5.22
C ARG A 43 -1.73 1.88 -4.81
N ARG A 44 -0.99 1.29 -5.75
CA ARG A 44 -0.03 0.22 -5.48
C ARG A 44 1.35 0.60 -6.00
N ILE A 45 2.34 0.62 -5.12
CA ILE A 45 3.75 0.74 -5.47
C ILE A 45 4.31 -0.68 -5.61
N ARG A 46 4.91 -1.01 -6.76
CA ARG A 46 5.56 -2.29 -6.97
C ARG A 46 7.05 -2.19 -6.70
N PHE A 47 7.56 -3.10 -5.87
CA PHE A 47 8.96 -3.28 -5.56
C PHE A 47 9.46 -4.55 -6.24
N ALA A 48 10.72 -4.53 -6.69
CA ALA A 48 11.34 -5.68 -7.34
C ALA A 48 11.51 -6.86 -6.36
N ASP A 49 11.87 -6.54 -5.12
CA ASP A 49 12.22 -7.48 -4.07
C ASP A 49 12.03 -6.84 -2.68
N ALA A 50 12.22 -7.65 -1.64
CA ALA A 50 12.07 -7.22 -0.26
C ALA A 50 13.15 -6.20 0.18
N GLU A 51 14.33 -6.21 -0.45
CA GLU A 51 15.41 -5.26 -0.14
C GLU A 51 15.02 -3.86 -0.62
N ALA A 52 14.53 -3.73 -1.86
CA ALA A 52 14.03 -2.46 -2.39
C ALA A 52 12.87 -1.88 -1.55
N LEU A 53 12.00 -2.74 -1.01
CA LEU A 53 10.95 -2.33 -0.08
C LEU A 53 11.52 -1.87 1.26
N ALA A 54 12.48 -2.62 1.83
CA ALA A 54 13.13 -2.25 3.09
C ALA A 54 13.87 -0.91 2.97
N GLU A 55 14.58 -0.65 1.87
CA GLU A 55 15.24 0.63 1.58
C GLU A 55 14.24 1.80 1.51
N TYR A 56 13.03 1.55 0.99
CA TYR A 56 11.97 2.55 0.95
C TYR A 56 11.37 2.86 2.34
N LEU A 57 11.28 1.85 3.21
CA LEU A 57 10.71 1.96 4.56
C LEU A 57 11.71 2.50 5.59
N LEU A 58 13.00 2.22 5.44
CA LEU A 58 14.06 2.62 6.36
C LEU A 58 14.07 4.13 6.68
N PRO A 59 14.07 5.07 5.70
CA PRO A 59 14.03 6.49 6.01
C PRO A 59 12.71 6.95 6.64
N ARG A 60 11.65 6.13 6.56
CA ARG A 60 10.35 6.36 7.20
C ARG A 60 10.30 5.79 8.63
N GLY A 61 11.36 5.11 9.08
CA GLY A 61 11.39 4.44 10.38
C GLY A 61 10.36 3.32 10.50
N GLN A 62 9.93 2.75 9.37
CA GLN A 62 8.94 1.66 9.32
C GLN A 62 9.64 0.33 9.06
N ASP A 63 9.08 -0.74 9.61
CA ASP A 63 9.50 -2.11 9.33
C ASP A 63 8.36 -2.86 8.64
N ILE A 64 8.69 -3.72 7.67
CA ILE A 64 7.69 -4.47 6.92
C ILE A 64 6.81 -5.36 7.81
N SER A 65 7.37 -5.88 8.92
CA SER A 65 6.64 -6.71 9.89
C SER A 65 5.61 -5.94 10.71
N ALA A 66 5.72 -4.61 10.74
CA ALA A 66 4.76 -3.73 11.40
C ALA A 66 3.59 -3.33 10.47
N LEU A 67 3.68 -3.64 9.17
CA LEU A 67 2.66 -3.29 8.19
C LEU A 67 1.57 -4.36 8.09
N TRP A 68 0.36 -3.92 7.75
CA TRP A 68 -0.76 -4.83 7.55
C TRP A 68 -0.61 -5.57 6.21
N THR A 69 -0.57 -6.89 6.26
CA THR A 69 -0.57 -7.72 5.04
C THR A 69 -1.94 -7.71 4.37
N ILE A 70 -1.96 -7.37 3.09
CA ILE A 70 -3.17 -7.42 2.26
C ILE A 70 -3.23 -8.77 1.54
N HIS A 71 -4.32 -9.50 1.78
CA HIS A 71 -4.54 -10.81 1.18
C HIS A 71 -4.66 -10.74 -0.35
N GLY A 72 -4.10 -11.71 -1.08
CA GLY A 72 -4.08 -11.74 -2.54
C GLY A 72 -5.47 -11.66 -3.20
N ASN A 73 -6.50 -12.24 -2.58
CA ASN A 73 -7.88 -12.14 -3.07
C ASN A 73 -8.41 -10.69 -3.07
N VAL A 74 -7.98 -9.85 -2.13
CA VAL A 74 -8.35 -8.43 -2.10
C VAL A 74 -7.72 -7.71 -3.28
N LEU A 75 -6.43 -7.95 -3.53
CA LEU A 75 -5.73 -7.39 -4.69
C LEU A 75 -6.35 -7.81 -6.02
N ALA A 76 -6.68 -9.11 -6.15
CA ALA A 76 -7.32 -9.64 -7.34
C ALA A 76 -8.69 -8.97 -7.60
N ARG A 77 -9.49 -8.79 -6.55
CA ARG A 77 -10.78 -8.10 -6.65
C ARG A 77 -10.63 -6.63 -7.02
N LEU A 78 -9.70 -5.89 -6.39
CA LEU A 78 -9.44 -4.48 -6.73
C LEU A 78 -8.98 -4.34 -8.19
N GLN A 79 -8.12 -5.25 -8.65
CA GLN A 79 -7.66 -5.28 -10.03
C GLN A 79 -8.80 -5.57 -11.02
N GLN A 80 -9.67 -6.54 -10.72
CA GLN A 80 -10.84 -6.89 -11.55
C GLN A 80 -11.87 -5.75 -11.60
N ALA A 81 -12.02 -5.00 -10.51
CA ALA A 81 -12.91 -3.86 -10.43
C ALA A 81 -12.35 -2.58 -11.10
N GLY A 82 -11.09 -2.59 -11.54
CA GLY A 82 -10.42 -1.39 -12.07
C GLY A 82 -10.12 -0.33 -11.00
N GLU A 83 -10.14 -0.71 -9.73
CA GLU A 83 -9.95 0.17 -8.57
C GLU A 83 -8.50 0.20 -8.09
N LEU A 84 -7.61 -0.60 -8.68
CA LEU A 84 -6.19 -0.68 -8.36
C LEU A 84 -5.35 0.06 -9.42
N HIS A 85 -4.63 1.10 -9.00
CA HIS A 85 -3.73 1.87 -9.86
C HIS A 85 -2.28 1.63 -9.46
N ASP A 86 -1.49 1.07 -10.37
CA ASP A 86 -0.05 0.91 -10.21
C ASP A 86 0.69 2.24 -10.34
N LEU A 87 1.45 2.58 -9.31
CA LEU A 87 2.42 3.67 -9.34
C LEU A 87 3.81 3.10 -9.63
N THR A 88 4.59 3.83 -10.41
CA THR A 88 6.03 3.60 -10.50
C THR A 88 6.65 3.97 -9.15
N PRO A 89 7.47 3.10 -8.52
CA PRO A 89 8.23 3.52 -7.35
C PRO A 89 9.06 4.75 -7.71
N PRO A 90 9.14 5.77 -6.83
CA PRO A 90 10.03 6.89 -7.06
C PRO A 90 11.46 6.32 -7.20
N GLU A 91 12.18 6.74 -8.23
CA GLU A 91 13.56 6.32 -8.45
C GLU A 91 14.38 6.61 -7.19
N THR A 92 14.75 5.58 -6.45
CA THR A 92 15.67 5.70 -5.32
C THR A 92 17.04 5.99 -5.92
N LYS A 93 17.38 7.28 -6.04
CA LYS A 93 18.72 7.69 -6.45
C LYS A 93 19.70 7.26 -5.35
N ALA A 94 20.47 6.23 -5.65
CA ALA A 94 21.64 5.78 -4.87
C ALA A 94 22.66 6.92 -4.63
#